data_AF-A0A814JVE8-F1
#
_entry.id   AF-A0A814JVE8-F1
#
_cell.length_a   1.000
_cell.length_b   1.000
_cell.length_c   1.000
_cell.angle_alpha   90.00
_cell.angle_beta   90.00
_cell.angle_gamma   90.00
#
_symmetry.space_group_name_H-M   'P 1'
#
loop_
_entity.id
_entity.type
_entity.pdbx_description
1 polymer ?
#
loop_
_entity_poly.entity_id
_entity_poly.type
_entity_poly.pdbx_seq_one_letter_code
_entity_poly.pdbx_strand_id
1 'polypeptide(L)'
;QAMIAAVEEAIGEAGGTRELTVTGDGSSGGMEKEMIHEMFCRSLAKYDVKYISYVGDGDAKVNKYLIGNPTYSTIDVNKLEDTNHFTKRMLTRIMKIKRENINKILCDGKRLSGKGRLTVGQAIKFKIYFAKAIRENKTDINKLYRASWAIFNHHYSTNEEPMHDWCDAKWCKYLQAKSVDQNFVNSKTSIRGGYQANRCHYFTKSLISCLAVHLKSILAPYF
;
A
#
# COMPACT_ATOMS: atom_id res chain seq x y z
N GLN A 1 -31.02 -2.14 4.93
CA GLN A 1 -31.79 -2.76 6.03
C GLN A 1 -32.21 -4.19 5.70
N ALA A 2 -32.81 -4.48 4.53
CA ALA A 2 -33.14 -5.85 4.11
C ALA A 2 -31.94 -6.82 3.99
N MET A 3 -30.80 -6.37 3.44
CA MET A 3 -29.58 -7.20 3.39
C MET A 3 -29.00 -7.53 4.77
N ILE A 4 -29.13 -6.62 5.75
CA ILE A 4 -28.61 -6.83 7.10
C ILE A 4 -29.48 -7.88 7.81
N ALA A 5 -30.80 -7.75 7.68
CA ALA A 5 -31.74 -8.73 8.21
C ALA A 5 -31.54 -10.13 7.60
N ALA A 6 -31.32 -10.23 6.28
CA ALA A 6 -31.03 -11.52 5.62
C ALA A 6 -29.70 -12.15 6.06
N VAL A 7 -28.69 -11.34 6.38
CA VAL A 7 -27.41 -11.82 6.93
C VAL A 7 -27.58 -12.27 8.39
N GLU A 8 -28.35 -11.54 9.19
CA GLU A 8 -28.65 -11.91 10.59
C GLU A 8 -29.49 -13.19 10.69
N GLU A 9 -30.48 -13.37 9.81
CA GLU A 9 -31.30 -14.58 9.71
C GLU A 9 -30.47 -15.80 9.26
N ALA A 10 -29.56 -15.61 8.29
CA ALA A 10 -28.60 -16.64 7.88
C ALA A 10 -27.62 -17.05 8.99
N ILE A 11 -27.29 -16.14 9.91
CA ILE A 11 -26.47 -16.43 11.09
C ILE A 11 -27.31 -17.16 12.16
N GLY A 12 -28.59 -16.82 12.31
CA GLY A 12 -29.51 -17.46 13.26
C GLY A 12 -29.81 -18.93 12.95
N GLU A 13 -29.87 -19.31 11.68
CA GLU A 13 -30.05 -20.72 11.27
C GLU A 13 -28.79 -21.59 11.43
N ALA A 14 -27.62 -20.99 11.69
CA ALA A 14 -26.35 -21.70 11.88
C ALA A 14 -26.19 -22.36 13.26
N GLY A 15 -27.27 -22.49 14.04
CA GLY A 15 -27.33 -23.27 15.28
C GLY A 15 -27.23 -24.79 15.10
N GLY A 16 -26.99 -25.27 13.89
CA GLY A 16 -26.62 -26.66 13.63
C GLY A 16 -25.11 -26.85 13.78
N THR A 17 -24.67 -27.40 14.91
CA THR A 17 -23.35 -28.03 15.03
C THR A 17 -23.27 -29.18 14.02
N ARG A 18 -22.80 -28.89 12.81
CA ARG A 18 -22.35 -29.89 11.86
C ARG A 18 -20.85 -29.99 11.99
N GLU A 19 -20.41 -31.19 12.32
CA GLU A 19 -19.03 -31.63 12.32
C GLU A 19 -18.41 -31.23 10.97
N LEU A 20 -17.48 -30.26 11.00
CA LEU A 20 -16.48 -30.11 9.96
C LEU A 20 -15.68 -31.40 10.01
N THR A 21 -16.01 -32.38 9.17
CA THR A 21 -15.17 -33.54 8.95
C THR A 21 -13.87 -33.01 8.36
N VAL A 22 -12.86 -32.82 9.22
CA VAL A 22 -11.47 -32.66 8.80
C VAL A 22 -11.08 -34.01 8.21
N THR A 23 -11.35 -34.19 6.91
CA THR A 23 -10.66 -35.22 6.13
C THR A 23 -9.21 -34.77 6.07
N GLY A 24 -8.42 -35.29 7.01
CA GLY A 24 -7.07 -34.85 7.26
C GLY A 24 -6.13 -35.18 6.10
N ASP A 25 -5.47 -34.13 5.61
CA ASP A 25 -4.14 -34.09 4.96
C ASP A 25 -3.88 -32.75 4.21
N GLY A 26 -4.90 -31.90 4.05
CA GLY A 26 -4.76 -30.60 3.36
C GLY A 26 -4.04 -29.52 4.16
N SER A 27 -3.02 -28.89 3.57
CA SER A 27 -2.37 -27.68 4.12
C SER A 27 -3.40 -26.57 4.42
N SER A 28 -3.10 -25.65 5.33
CA SER A 28 -3.99 -24.51 5.65
C SER A 28 -4.42 -23.69 4.42
N GLY A 29 -3.52 -23.51 3.45
CA GLY A 29 -3.82 -22.83 2.18
C GLY A 29 -4.58 -23.70 1.17
N GLY A 30 -4.70 -25.00 1.42
CA GLY A 30 -5.74 -25.85 0.84
C GLY A 30 -7.07 -25.36 1.37
N MET A 31 -7.39 -25.71 2.62
CA MET A 31 -8.70 -25.45 3.25
C MET A 31 -9.32 -24.07 2.98
N GLU A 32 -8.51 -23.00 2.97
CA GLU A 32 -8.99 -21.64 2.65
C GLU A 32 -9.64 -21.55 1.25
N LYS A 33 -9.06 -22.16 0.22
CA LYS A 33 -9.55 -22.05 -1.16
C LYS A 33 -10.85 -22.85 -1.34
N GLU A 34 -10.96 -24.04 -0.74
CA GLU A 34 -12.20 -24.83 -0.77
C GLU A 34 -13.30 -24.13 0.02
N MET A 35 -12.98 -23.55 1.18
CA MET A 35 -13.94 -22.80 1.99
C MET A 35 -14.54 -21.60 1.25
N ILE A 36 -13.69 -20.79 0.59
CA ILE A 36 -14.15 -19.62 -0.18
C ILE A 36 -15.01 -20.06 -1.37
N HIS A 37 -14.59 -21.10 -2.09
CA HIS A 37 -15.34 -21.64 -3.21
C HIS A 37 -16.72 -22.18 -2.77
N GLU A 38 -16.77 -22.98 -1.71
CA GLU A 38 -18.01 -23.52 -1.14
C GLU A 38 -18.93 -22.39 -0.65
N MET A 39 -18.39 -21.36 -0.01
CA MET A 39 -19.15 -20.19 0.41
C MET A 39 -19.82 -19.48 -0.78
N PHE A 40 -19.11 -19.34 -1.90
CA PHE A 40 -19.67 -18.75 -3.12
C PHE A 40 -20.75 -19.62 -3.76
N CYS A 41 -20.52 -20.94 -3.86
CA CYS A 41 -21.53 -21.88 -4.37
C CYS A 41 -22.81 -21.84 -3.53
N ARG A 42 -22.67 -21.85 -2.20
CA ARG A 42 -23.80 -21.77 -1.26
C ARG A 42 -24.58 -20.46 -1.38
N SER A 43 -23.88 -19.34 -1.54
CA SER A 43 -24.50 -18.03 -1.74
C SER A 43 -25.39 -18.01 -2.98
N LEU A 44 -24.91 -18.58 -4.09
CA LEU A 44 -25.70 -18.72 -5.31
C LEU A 44 -26.89 -19.65 -5.10
N ALA A 45 -26.67 -20.83 -4.51
CA ALA A 45 -27.72 -21.84 -4.38
C ALA A 45 -28.84 -21.43 -3.40
N LYS A 46 -28.50 -20.78 -2.29
CA LYS A 46 -29.47 -20.44 -1.23
C LYS A 46 -30.13 -19.07 -1.43
N TYR A 47 -29.39 -18.10 -1.99
CA TYR A 47 -29.84 -16.71 -2.03
C TYR A 47 -29.81 -16.07 -3.43
N ASP A 48 -29.35 -16.79 -4.47
CA ASP A 48 -29.12 -16.26 -5.82
C ASP A 48 -28.19 -15.03 -5.84
N VAL A 49 -27.23 -14.97 -4.89
CA VAL A 49 -26.28 -13.86 -4.75
C VAL A 49 -24.90 -14.27 -5.26
N LYS A 50 -24.31 -13.43 -6.12
CA LYS A 50 -22.98 -13.63 -6.71
C LYS A 50 -21.97 -12.62 -6.17
N TYR A 51 -20.82 -13.10 -5.71
CA TYR A 51 -19.68 -12.27 -5.33
C TYR A 51 -18.82 -11.95 -6.55
N ILE A 52 -18.71 -10.66 -6.91
CA ILE A 52 -17.82 -10.21 -8.00
C ILE A 52 -16.38 -10.00 -7.55
N SER A 53 -16.14 -9.94 -6.25
CA SER A 53 -14.85 -9.58 -5.65
C SER A 53 -14.72 -10.12 -4.23
N TYR A 54 -13.50 -10.40 -3.80
CA TYR A 54 -13.20 -10.84 -2.43
C TYR A 54 -11.86 -10.31 -1.92
N VAL A 55 -11.71 -10.21 -0.60
CA VAL A 55 -10.45 -9.86 0.07
C VAL A 55 -9.92 -11.12 0.73
N GLY A 56 -8.68 -11.51 0.43
CA GLY A 56 -8.04 -12.70 1.02
C GLY A 56 -6.58 -12.44 1.35
N ASP A 57 -6.10 -13.06 2.43
CA ASP A 57 -4.72 -12.96 2.88
C ASP A 57 -3.79 -13.76 1.93
N GLY A 58 -2.71 -13.15 1.47
CA GLY A 58 -1.43 -13.84 1.43
C GLY A 58 -1.16 -15.08 0.56
N ASP A 59 -1.97 -15.52 -0.40
CA ASP A 59 -1.53 -16.44 -1.49
C ASP A 59 -2.36 -16.23 -2.78
N ALA A 60 -1.75 -16.39 -3.94
CA ALA A 60 -2.47 -16.43 -5.22
C ALA A 60 -3.21 -17.77 -5.43
N LYS A 61 -2.99 -18.77 -4.57
CA LYS A 61 -3.62 -20.11 -4.65
C LYS A 61 -5.14 -20.05 -4.65
N VAL A 62 -5.76 -19.25 -3.77
CA VAL A 62 -7.23 -19.10 -3.74
C VAL A 62 -7.73 -18.56 -5.07
N ASN A 63 -7.14 -17.46 -5.56
CA ASN A 63 -7.58 -16.84 -6.82
C ASN A 63 -7.35 -17.78 -8.01
N LYS A 64 -6.20 -18.47 -8.07
CA LYS A 64 -5.91 -19.50 -9.08
C LYS A 64 -6.92 -20.65 -9.04
N TYR A 65 -7.29 -21.08 -7.83
CA TYR A 65 -8.27 -22.14 -7.64
C TYR A 65 -9.66 -21.72 -8.13
N LEU A 66 -10.11 -20.51 -7.79
CA LEU A 66 -11.38 -19.94 -8.25
C LEU A 66 -11.42 -19.73 -9.78
N ILE A 67 -10.28 -19.40 -10.40
CA ILE A 67 -10.18 -19.32 -11.87
C ILE A 67 -10.27 -20.72 -12.51
N GLY A 68 -9.62 -21.72 -11.91
CA GLY A 68 -9.66 -23.10 -12.40
C GLY A 68 -10.99 -23.82 -12.11
N ASN A 69 -11.74 -23.36 -11.11
CA ASN A 69 -13.02 -23.90 -10.67
C ASN A 69 -14.02 -22.73 -10.59
N PRO A 70 -14.51 -22.25 -11.74
CA PRO A 70 -15.38 -21.08 -11.78
C PRO A 70 -16.71 -21.37 -11.10
N THR A 71 -17.01 -20.61 -10.06
CA THR A 71 -18.28 -20.70 -9.32
C THR A 71 -19.47 -20.18 -10.12
N TYR A 72 -19.21 -19.26 -11.07
CA TYR A 72 -20.23 -18.64 -11.91
C TYR A 72 -19.85 -18.82 -13.38
N SER A 73 -20.82 -19.13 -14.24
CA SER A 73 -20.59 -19.34 -15.68
C SER A 73 -20.23 -18.07 -16.46
N THR A 74 -20.51 -16.89 -15.90
CA THR A 74 -20.39 -15.60 -16.61
C THR A 74 -19.55 -14.55 -15.88
N ILE A 75 -19.03 -14.85 -14.69
CA ILE A 75 -18.35 -13.85 -13.84
C ILE A 75 -17.05 -14.42 -13.29
N ASP A 76 -15.96 -13.73 -13.59
CA ASP A 76 -14.67 -13.96 -12.96
C ASP A 76 -14.59 -13.20 -11.63
N VAL A 77 -14.30 -13.91 -10.54
CA VAL A 77 -14.21 -13.29 -9.21
C VAL A 77 -12.86 -12.61 -9.03
N ASN A 78 -12.89 -11.30 -8.80
CA ASN A 78 -11.68 -10.50 -8.64
C ASN A 78 -11.11 -10.58 -7.21
N LYS A 79 -9.81 -10.83 -7.09
CA LYS A 79 -9.11 -10.68 -5.81
C LYS A 79 -8.80 -9.20 -5.57
N LEU A 80 -9.43 -8.62 -4.56
CA LEU A 80 -9.08 -7.32 -4.02
C LEU A 80 -7.93 -7.46 -3.04
N GLU A 81 -7.08 -6.44 -3.03
CA GLU A 81 -5.94 -6.38 -2.13
C GLU A 81 -6.20 -5.40 -0.98
N ASP A 82 -5.91 -5.85 0.24
CA ASP A 82 -6.05 -5.01 1.42
C ASP A 82 -4.90 -3.99 1.55
N THR A 83 -5.11 -2.98 2.40
CA THR A 83 -4.10 -1.96 2.68
C THR A 83 -2.83 -2.54 3.30
N ASN A 84 -2.93 -3.63 4.06
CA ASN A 84 -1.78 -4.23 4.73
C ASN A 84 -0.84 -4.90 3.72
N HIS A 85 -1.38 -5.64 2.76
CA HIS A 85 -0.65 -6.25 1.66
C HIS A 85 -0.03 -5.20 0.76
N PHE A 86 -0.81 -4.17 0.40
CA PHE A 86 -0.30 -3.08 -0.41
C PHE A 86 0.94 -2.45 0.23
N THR A 87 0.82 -2.09 1.52
CA THR A 87 1.89 -1.41 2.25
C THR A 87 3.09 -2.33 2.52
N LYS A 88 2.87 -3.64 2.76
CA LYS A 88 3.94 -4.66 2.82
C LYS A 88 4.69 -4.76 1.49
N ARG A 89 3.99 -4.89 0.36
CA ARG A 89 4.61 -4.99 -0.98
C ARG A 89 5.42 -3.75 -1.31
N MET A 90 4.88 -2.56 -1.01
CA MET A 90 5.59 -1.30 -1.19
C MET A 90 6.87 -1.24 -0.33
N LEU A 91 6.79 -1.61 0.95
CA LEU A 91 7.99 -1.69 1.81
C LEU A 91 9.03 -2.65 1.23
N THR A 92 8.62 -3.84 0.79
CA THR A 92 9.53 -4.82 0.16
C THR A 92 10.21 -4.26 -1.09
N ARG A 93 9.47 -3.53 -1.94
CA ARG A 93 10.03 -2.88 -3.14
C ARG A 93 11.02 -1.77 -2.79
N ILE A 94 10.70 -0.89 -1.83
CA ILE A 94 11.63 0.14 -1.33
C ILE A 94 12.90 -0.51 -0.77
N MET A 95 12.75 -1.59 -0.01
CA MET A 95 13.87 -2.32 0.59
C MET A 95 14.71 -3.07 -0.44
N LYS A 96 14.10 -3.57 -1.53
CA LYS A 96 14.83 -4.14 -2.67
C LYS A 96 15.72 -3.08 -3.33
N ILE A 97 15.16 -1.91 -3.64
CA ILE A 97 15.91 -0.79 -4.23
C ILE A 97 17.07 -0.35 -3.34
N LYS A 98 16.83 -0.26 -2.02
CA LYS A 98 17.89 0.04 -1.04
C LYS A 98 19.03 -1.00 -1.12
N ARG A 99 18.69 -2.30 -1.15
CA ARG A 99 19.70 -3.38 -1.22
C ARG A 99 20.51 -3.31 -2.51
N GLU A 100 19.85 -3.11 -3.64
CA GLU A 100 20.49 -3.01 -4.95
C GLU A 100 21.43 -1.79 -5.07
N ASN A 101 21.19 -0.74 -4.27
CA ASN A 101 21.94 0.52 -4.33
C ASN A 101 22.81 0.78 -3.09
N ILE A 102 22.98 -0.20 -2.19
CA ILE A 102 23.65 0.03 -0.90
C ILE A 102 25.13 0.44 -1.05
N ASN A 103 25.80 -0.07 -2.07
CA ASN A 103 27.20 0.21 -2.37
C ASN A 103 27.39 1.41 -3.32
N LYS A 104 26.30 1.99 -3.83
CA LYS A 104 26.36 3.11 -4.76
C LYS A 104 26.87 4.35 -4.03
N ILE A 105 27.93 4.95 -4.58
CA ILE A 105 28.42 6.26 -4.15
C ILE A 105 27.53 7.32 -4.79
N LEU A 106 26.99 8.20 -3.96
CA LEU A 106 26.15 9.30 -4.39
C LEU A 106 27.05 10.49 -4.80
N CYS A 107 26.47 11.49 -5.45
CA CYS A 107 27.17 12.69 -5.90
C CYS A 107 27.82 13.54 -4.78
N ASP A 108 27.50 13.26 -3.52
CA ASP A 108 28.17 13.85 -2.34
C ASP A 108 29.33 12.98 -1.81
N GLY A 109 29.74 11.96 -2.57
CA GLY A 109 30.83 11.05 -2.22
C GLY A 109 30.47 10.03 -1.13
N LYS A 110 29.24 10.03 -0.61
CA LYS A 110 28.80 9.13 0.48
C LYS A 110 27.95 7.98 -0.05
N ARG A 111 27.86 6.92 0.75
CA ARG A 111 27.01 5.75 0.49
C ARG A 111 25.54 6.04 0.80
N LEU A 112 24.65 5.16 0.33
CA LEU A 112 23.22 5.14 0.68
C LEU A 112 22.99 4.60 2.12
N SER A 113 23.76 5.10 3.09
CA SER A 113 23.67 4.75 4.50
C SER A 113 23.92 5.98 5.38
N GLY A 114 23.42 5.94 6.62
CA GLY A 114 23.61 7.02 7.59
C GLY A 114 22.44 8.01 7.71
N LYS A 115 22.64 9.03 8.54
CA LYS A 115 21.64 10.06 8.86
C LYS A 115 21.27 10.83 7.60
N GLY A 116 19.98 11.02 7.40
CA GLY A 116 19.46 11.74 6.24
C GLY A 116 19.37 10.91 4.96
N ARG A 117 19.55 9.58 5.01
CA ARG A 117 19.43 8.70 3.82
C ARG A 117 18.21 7.79 3.91
N LEU A 118 17.97 7.01 2.85
CA LEU A 118 16.98 5.93 2.83
C LEU A 118 17.38 4.81 3.80
N THR A 119 16.98 4.94 5.06
CA THR A 119 17.14 3.91 6.09
C THR A 119 15.94 2.96 6.14
N VAL A 120 16.08 1.85 6.87
CA VAL A 120 14.96 0.94 7.15
C VAL A 120 13.83 1.67 7.88
N GLY A 121 14.17 2.49 8.87
CA GLY A 121 13.21 3.33 9.58
C GLY A 121 12.49 4.31 8.64
N GLN A 122 13.20 4.89 7.67
CA GLN A 122 12.58 5.76 6.68
C GLN A 122 11.60 4.98 5.78
N ALA A 123 11.97 3.78 5.32
CA ALA A 123 11.09 2.92 4.53
C ALA A 123 9.81 2.52 5.31
N ILE A 124 9.93 2.23 6.62
CA ILE A 124 8.78 1.96 7.50
C ILE A 124 7.90 3.20 7.63
N LYS A 125 8.47 4.41 7.72
CA LYS A 125 7.67 5.65 7.72
C LYS A 125 6.85 5.80 6.44
N PHE A 126 7.46 5.56 5.27
CA PHE A 126 6.70 5.52 4.01
C PHE A 126 5.56 4.52 4.08
N LYS A 127 5.80 3.28 4.56
CA LYS A 127 4.74 2.28 4.79
C LYS A 127 3.55 2.86 5.56
N ILE A 128 3.82 3.53 6.68
CA ILE A 128 2.80 4.10 7.56
C ILE A 128 2.05 5.25 6.87
N TYR A 129 2.77 6.14 6.17
CA TYR A 129 2.16 7.27 5.48
C TYR A 129 1.25 6.84 4.34
N PHE A 130 1.66 5.84 3.55
CA PHE A 130 0.79 5.28 2.50
C PHE A 130 -0.43 4.58 3.08
N ALA A 131 -0.27 3.82 4.17
CA ALA A 131 -1.40 3.21 4.86
C ALA A 131 -2.40 4.27 5.34
N LYS A 132 -1.90 5.40 5.84
CA LYS A 132 -2.73 6.54 6.26
C LYS A 132 -3.45 7.18 5.07
N ALA A 133 -2.73 7.48 3.98
CA ALA A 133 -3.30 8.08 2.77
C ALA A 133 -4.44 7.22 2.19
N ILE A 134 -4.28 5.91 2.12
CA ILE A 134 -5.33 4.98 1.67
C ILE A 134 -6.55 5.01 2.60
N ARG A 135 -6.32 4.97 3.92
CA ARG A 135 -7.41 4.97 4.90
C ARG A 135 -8.21 6.28 4.92
N GLU A 136 -7.56 7.41 4.65
CA GLU A 136 -8.21 8.73 4.63
C GLU A 136 -8.92 9.03 3.30
N ASN A 137 -8.56 8.35 2.20
CA ASN A 137 -9.05 8.65 0.85
C ASN A 137 -9.68 7.43 0.15
N LYS A 138 -10.40 6.57 0.90
CA LYS A 138 -10.94 5.29 0.39
C LYS A 138 -11.88 5.43 -0.80
N THR A 139 -12.61 6.54 -0.91
CA THR A 139 -13.66 6.75 -1.91
C THR A 139 -13.27 7.75 -3.00
N ASP A 140 -12.09 8.38 -2.89
CA ASP A 140 -11.65 9.44 -3.79
C ASP A 140 -10.24 9.15 -4.29
N ILE A 141 -10.18 8.55 -5.47
CA ILE A 141 -8.95 8.15 -6.16
C ILE A 141 -8.03 9.35 -6.46
N ASN A 142 -8.61 10.51 -6.77
CA ASN A 142 -7.85 11.72 -7.08
C ASN A 142 -7.18 12.29 -5.82
N LYS A 143 -7.89 12.29 -4.70
CA LYS A 143 -7.30 12.65 -3.40
C LYS A 143 -6.27 11.63 -2.96
N LEU A 144 -6.50 10.33 -3.17
CA LEU A 144 -5.51 9.29 -2.88
C LEU A 144 -4.24 9.49 -3.71
N TYR A 145 -4.36 9.79 -5.01
CA TYR A 145 -3.24 10.11 -5.89
C TYR A 145 -2.45 11.31 -5.34
N ARG A 146 -3.14 12.43 -5.06
CA ARG A 146 -2.50 13.65 -4.53
C ARG A 146 -1.82 13.40 -3.19
N ALA A 147 -2.48 12.74 -2.25
CA ALA A 147 -1.93 12.40 -0.94
C ALA A 147 -0.70 11.48 -1.05
N SER A 148 -0.76 10.50 -1.95
CA SER A 148 0.33 9.57 -2.23
C SER A 148 1.58 10.31 -2.73
N TRP A 149 1.41 11.21 -3.70
CA TRP A 149 2.50 12.01 -4.23
C TRP A 149 2.97 13.11 -3.29
N ALA A 150 2.09 13.66 -2.44
CA ALA A 150 2.47 14.61 -1.40
C ALA A 150 3.52 14.03 -0.45
N ILE A 151 3.42 12.73 -0.12
CA ILE A 151 4.42 12.02 0.69
C ILE A 151 5.79 12.06 -0.02
N PHE A 152 5.84 11.76 -1.32
CA PHE A 152 7.09 11.81 -2.08
C PHE A 152 7.65 13.22 -2.22
N ASN A 153 6.83 14.17 -2.66
CA ASN A 153 7.24 15.55 -2.90
C ASN A 153 7.77 16.17 -1.60
N HIS A 154 7.11 15.93 -0.47
CA HIS A 154 7.58 16.39 0.83
C HIS A 154 8.95 15.81 1.24
N HIS A 155 9.21 14.54 0.91
CA HIS A 155 10.47 13.89 1.21
C HIS A 155 11.60 14.24 0.24
N TYR A 156 11.27 14.64 -0.98
CA TYR A 156 12.21 15.12 -1.99
C TYR A 156 12.55 16.61 -1.87
N SER A 157 11.61 17.42 -1.38
CA SER A 157 11.73 18.86 -1.23
C SER A 157 13.04 19.30 -0.54
N THR A 158 13.70 20.31 -1.12
CA THR A 158 14.89 20.98 -0.57
C THR A 158 14.60 22.46 -0.30
N ASN A 159 15.58 23.21 0.21
CA ASN A 159 15.39 24.66 0.38
C ASN A 159 15.35 25.39 -0.98
N GLU A 160 16.11 24.87 -1.94
CA GLU A 160 16.28 25.43 -3.29
C GLU A 160 15.12 25.03 -4.21
N GLU A 161 14.58 23.82 -4.03
CA GLU A 161 13.45 23.28 -4.79
C GLU A 161 12.34 22.83 -3.81
N PRO A 162 11.54 23.79 -3.27
CA PRO A 162 10.50 23.48 -2.31
C PRO A 162 9.30 22.82 -3.00
N MET A 163 9.14 21.49 -2.85
CA MET A 163 8.05 20.72 -3.46
C MET A 163 6.94 20.44 -2.44
N HIS A 164 6.21 21.48 -2.05
CA HIS A 164 5.18 21.41 -1.01
C HIS A 164 3.74 21.63 -1.51
N ASP A 165 3.54 21.73 -2.82
CA ASP A 165 2.25 22.09 -3.43
C ASP A 165 1.09 21.14 -3.08
N TRP A 166 1.39 19.86 -2.87
CA TRP A 166 0.37 18.85 -2.56
C TRP A 166 0.33 18.49 -1.06
N CYS A 167 1.11 19.19 -0.23
CA CYS A 167 1.10 18.98 1.20
C CYS A 167 -0.14 19.62 1.87
N ASP A 168 -0.51 19.13 3.04
CA ASP A 168 -1.47 19.80 3.93
C ASP A 168 -0.70 20.56 5.02
N ALA A 169 -1.14 21.79 5.31
CA ALA A 169 -0.57 22.63 6.37
C ALA A 169 -0.65 21.97 7.76
N LYS A 170 -1.57 21.01 8.00
CA LYS A 170 -1.67 20.28 9.27
C LYS A 170 -0.39 19.54 9.65
N TRP A 171 0.39 19.09 8.67
CA TRP A 171 1.60 18.30 8.93
C TRP A 171 2.85 18.86 8.23
N CYS A 172 2.69 19.76 7.27
CA CYS A 172 3.82 20.35 6.54
C CYS A 172 4.32 21.62 7.21
N LYS A 173 5.46 21.50 7.92
CA LYS A 173 6.12 22.64 8.58
C LYS A 173 6.48 23.80 7.63
N TYR A 174 6.79 23.50 6.36
CA TYR A 174 7.04 24.53 5.36
C TYR A 174 5.78 25.37 5.09
N LEU A 175 4.64 24.72 4.87
CA LEU A 175 3.37 25.43 4.65
C LEU A 175 2.91 26.17 5.90
N GLN A 176 3.15 25.60 7.10
CA GLN A 176 2.88 26.27 8.36
C GLN A 176 3.69 27.56 8.48
N ALA A 177 5.01 27.50 8.27
CA ALA A 177 5.88 28.68 8.31
C ALA A 177 5.48 29.71 7.25
N LYS A 178 5.19 29.26 6.02
CA LYS A 178 4.70 30.13 4.94
C LYS A 178 3.40 30.86 5.29
N SER A 179 2.49 30.21 6.03
CA SER A 179 1.22 30.81 6.44
C SER A 179 1.36 31.93 7.48
N VAL A 180 2.48 31.96 8.21
CA VAL A 180 2.78 32.98 9.23
C VAL A 180 3.98 33.87 8.84
N ASP A 181 4.34 33.86 7.55
CA ASP A 181 5.48 34.59 6.98
C ASP A 181 6.81 34.39 7.72
N GLN A 182 7.05 33.15 8.21
CA GLN A 182 8.28 32.77 8.89
C GLN A 182 9.26 32.09 7.92
N ASN A 183 10.55 32.39 8.11
CA ASN A 183 11.62 31.70 7.40
C ASN A 183 11.68 30.22 7.81
N PHE A 184 11.50 29.32 6.85
CA PHE A 184 11.66 27.88 7.03
C PHE A 184 13.00 27.41 6.49
N VAL A 185 13.80 26.76 7.33
CA VAL A 185 14.99 26.03 6.91
C VAL A 185 14.71 24.54 7.00
N ASN A 186 14.79 23.85 5.87
CA ASN A 186 14.63 22.41 5.82
C ASN A 186 15.78 21.75 6.59
N SER A 187 15.46 21.18 7.76
CA SER A 187 16.44 20.51 8.61
C SER A 187 17.08 19.28 7.93
N LYS A 188 16.53 18.82 6.81
CA LYS A 188 17.09 17.74 5.98
C LYS A 188 18.35 18.18 5.23
N THR A 189 18.45 19.43 4.81
CA THR A 189 19.57 19.99 4.02
C THR A 189 20.64 20.68 4.88
N SER A 190 20.43 20.83 6.19
CA SER A 190 21.42 21.40 7.10
C SER A 190 22.60 20.44 7.32
N ILE A 191 23.64 20.58 6.49
CA ILE A 191 24.95 19.95 6.70
C ILE A 191 25.89 21.03 7.20
N ARG A 192 26.50 20.81 8.37
CA ARG A 192 27.63 21.62 8.83
C ARG A 192 28.82 21.35 7.90
N GLY A 193 29.18 22.35 7.10
CA GLY A 193 30.36 22.30 6.22
C GLY A 193 30.04 22.69 4.78
N GLY A 194 30.01 23.99 4.52
CA GLY A 194 30.44 24.75 3.31
C GLY A 194 30.23 24.25 1.88
N TYR A 195 29.65 23.08 1.61
CA TYR A 195 29.45 22.57 0.26
C TYR A 195 27.96 22.54 -0.08
N GLN A 196 27.58 23.37 -1.05
CA GLN A 196 26.25 23.48 -1.64
C GLN A 196 25.86 22.16 -2.32
N ALA A 197 25.36 21.20 -1.53
CA ALA A 197 25.01 19.88 -2.01
C ALA A 197 23.56 19.81 -2.49
N ASN A 198 23.29 20.58 -3.54
CA ASN A 198 22.05 20.50 -4.31
C ASN A 198 21.98 19.13 -4.99
N ARG A 199 20.95 18.34 -4.63
CA ARG A 199 20.40 17.15 -5.34
C ARG A 199 20.64 15.74 -4.76
N CYS A 200 21.54 15.51 -3.80
CA CYS A 200 21.92 14.13 -3.46
C CYS A 200 21.33 13.51 -2.20
N HIS A 201 20.69 14.30 -1.33
CA HIS A 201 20.79 13.96 0.08
C HIS A 201 19.85 12.85 0.58
N TYR A 202 18.66 12.64 0.03
CA TYR A 202 17.71 11.66 0.63
C TYR A 202 17.33 10.53 -0.32
N PHE A 203 17.18 10.87 -1.58
CA PHE A 203 16.88 9.99 -2.68
C PHE A 203 17.57 10.61 -3.89
N THR A 204 18.54 9.95 -4.50
CA THR A 204 19.07 10.48 -5.76
C THR A 204 17.94 10.54 -6.79
N LYS A 205 17.95 11.50 -7.72
CA LYS A 205 16.99 11.54 -8.84
C LYS A 205 16.83 10.17 -9.52
N SER A 206 17.91 9.37 -9.55
CA SER A 206 17.94 7.97 -10.01
C SER A 206 17.18 6.98 -9.11
N LEU A 207 17.26 7.11 -7.78
CA LEU A 207 16.48 6.28 -6.85
C LEU A 207 14.99 6.65 -6.89
N ILE A 208 14.66 7.92 -7.09
CA ILE A 208 13.29 8.43 -7.20
C ILE A 208 12.68 8.11 -8.55
N SER A 209 13.40 8.26 -9.66
CA SER A 209 12.88 7.84 -10.96
C SER A 209 12.58 6.34 -10.94
N CYS A 210 13.48 5.54 -10.35
CA CYS A 210 13.25 4.11 -10.14
C CYS A 210 12.05 3.85 -9.20
N LEU A 211 12.00 4.50 -8.03
CA LEU A 211 10.88 4.37 -7.10
C LEU A 211 9.55 4.87 -7.67
N ALA A 212 9.52 5.95 -8.45
CA ALA A 212 8.32 6.54 -9.04
C ALA A 212 7.84 5.74 -10.25
N VAL A 213 8.75 5.20 -11.07
CA VAL A 213 8.41 4.21 -12.11
C VAL A 213 7.82 2.96 -11.45
N HIS A 214 8.44 2.48 -10.38
CA HIS A 214 7.90 1.35 -9.62
C HIS A 214 6.59 1.70 -8.95
N LEU A 215 6.44 2.89 -8.33
CA LEU A 215 5.22 3.33 -7.66
C LEU A 215 4.06 3.51 -8.62
N LYS A 216 4.33 4.06 -9.82
CA LYS A 216 3.38 4.03 -10.93
C LYS A 216 3.00 2.59 -11.26
N SER A 217 3.95 1.65 -11.29
CA SER A 217 3.64 0.23 -11.45
C SER A 217 2.92 -0.41 -10.24
N ILE A 218 3.12 0.08 -9.01
CA ILE A 218 2.46 -0.40 -7.79
C ILE A 218 1.02 0.10 -7.75
N LEU A 219 0.80 1.35 -8.15
CA LEU A 219 -0.48 2.03 -8.11
C LEU A 219 -1.27 1.91 -9.41
N ALA A 220 -0.65 1.49 -10.52
CA ALA A 220 -1.32 1.27 -11.81
C ALA A 220 -2.51 0.29 -11.74
N PRO A 221 -2.51 -0.77 -10.91
CA PRO A 221 -3.71 -1.58 -10.71
C PRO A 221 -4.86 -0.85 -10.01
N TYR A 222 -4.59 0.33 -9.44
CA TYR A 222 -5.54 1.16 -8.72
C TYR A 222 -5.85 2.49 -9.46
N PHE A 223 -5.31 2.71 -10.67
CA PHE A 223 -5.51 3.88 -11.52
C PHE A 223 -5.93 3.46 -12.92
#